data_AF-A0A9E2JWL4-F1
#
_entry.id   AF-A0A9E2JWL4-F1
#
_cell.length_a   1.000
_cell.length_b   1.000
_cell.length_c   1.000
_cell.angle_alpha   90.00
_cell.angle_beta   90.00
_cell.angle_gamma   90.00
#
_symmetry.space_group_name_H-M   'P 1'
#
loop_
_entity.id
_entity.type
_entity.pdbx_description
1 polymer ?
#
loop_
_entity_poly.entity_id
_entity_poly.type
_entity_poly.pdbx_seq_one_letter_code
_entity_poly.pdbx_strand_id
1 'polypeptide(L)'
;MKRRTALWALAAVVVGVTWSHLEWTAQDERWILRVDGRPVDVLGQMAQLWNRHTRDCRAVHTLALHDPTAQTALTTLRQHSPPDSQSARITQLLQQQDWLLATVHFTQLTSAVVLLRVEGTAMRVVEGGIWSGTTHPHAPEPFIRHYLRTRVPEVPAELLACWTAEPLISPSTAP
;
A
#
# COMPACT_ATOMS: atom_id res chain seq x y z
N MET A 1 27.90 45.90 -11.97
CA MET A 1 27.85 44.47 -12.39
C MET A 1 26.72 44.29 -13.39
N LYS A 2 26.92 43.58 -14.52
CA LYS A 2 25.88 43.41 -15.54
C LYS A 2 24.75 42.53 -14.96
N ARG A 3 23.49 42.92 -15.13
CA ARG A 3 22.31 42.17 -14.67
C ARG A 3 22.36 40.67 -15.04
N ARG A 4 22.98 40.36 -16.19
CA ARG A 4 23.22 39.00 -16.68
C ARG A 4 24.17 38.18 -15.80
N THR A 5 25.24 38.78 -15.26
CA THR A 5 26.17 38.04 -14.36
C THR A 5 25.52 37.76 -13.01
N ALA A 6 24.67 38.66 -12.51
CA ALA A 6 23.90 38.42 -11.30
C ALA A 6 22.86 37.29 -11.49
N LEU A 7 22.19 37.24 -12.65
CA LEU A 7 21.26 36.16 -12.99
C LEU A 7 21.97 34.81 -13.10
N TRP A 8 23.15 34.75 -13.73
CA TRP A 8 23.95 33.53 -13.79
C TRP A 8 24.44 33.08 -12.41
N ALA A 9 24.89 34.01 -11.57
CA ALA A 9 25.29 33.71 -10.20
C ALA A 9 24.12 33.19 -9.36
N LEU A 10 22.93 33.81 -9.48
CA LEU A 10 21.72 33.34 -8.82
C LEU A 10 21.34 31.93 -9.30
N ALA A 11 21.35 31.67 -10.61
CA ALA A 11 21.05 30.36 -11.16
C ALA A 11 22.06 29.30 -10.68
N ALA A 12 23.35 29.63 -10.64
CA ALA A 12 24.39 28.74 -10.12
C ALA A 12 24.20 28.44 -8.62
N VAL A 13 23.82 29.43 -7.81
CA VAL A 13 23.51 29.22 -6.39
C VAL A 13 22.28 28.34 -6.22
N VAL A 14 21.19 28.59 -6.97
CA VAL A 14 19.98 27.77 -6.93
C VAL A 14 20.30 26.32 -7.31
N VAL A 15 21.02 26.10 -8.40
CA VAL A 15 21.44 24.76 -8.83
C VAL A 15 22.35 24.10 -7.79
N GLY A 16 23.36 24.81 -7.29
CA GLY A 16 24.30 24.26 -6.31
C GLY A 16 23.64 23.87 -4.99
N VAL A 17 22.73 24.71 -4.48
CA VAL A 17 21.96 24.40 -3.27
C VAL A 17 21.05 23.20 -3.53
N THR A 18 20.26 23.19 -4.61
CA THR A 18 19.39 22.03 -4.91
C THR A 18 20.20 20.73 -5.04
N TRP A 19 21.33 20.74 -5.72
CA TRP A 19 22.18 19.55 -5.87
C TRP A 19 22.76 19.06 -4.55
N SER A 20 23.05 19.96 -3.60
CA SER A 20 23.57 19.60 -2.27
C SER A 20 22.53 18.93 -1.36
N HIS A 21 21.24 19.12 -1.62
CA HIS A 21 20.15 18.62 -0.76
C HIS A 21 19.43 17.38 -1.33
N LEU A 22 19.74 16.99 -2.57
CA LEU A 22 19.17 15.81 -3.22
C LEU A 22 20.16 14.64 -3.18
N GLU A 23 19.90 13.67 -2.30
CA GLU A 23 20.61 12.39 -2.31
C GLU A 23 19.69 11.31 -2.89
N TRP A 24 20.17 10.64 -3.94
CA TRP A 24 19.50 9.46 -4.49
C TRP A 24 20.06 8.22 -3.81
N THR A 25 19.23 7.49 -3.09
CA THR A 25 19.62 6.26 -2.41
C THR A 25 18.74 5.11 -2.87
N ALA A 26 19.36 4.00 -3.27
CA ALA A 26 18.64 2.75 -3.47
C ALA A 26 18.44 2.07 -2.10
N GLN A 27 17.21 1.69 -1.79
CA GLN A 27 16.89 0.93 -0.58
C GLN A 27 15.89 -0.18 -0.99
N ASP A 28 16.21 -1.43 -0.65
CA ASP A 28 15.36 -2.61 -0.92
C ASP A 28 14.86 -2.71 -2.38
N GLU A 29 15.81 -2.63 -3.33
CA GLU A 29 15.57 -2.76 -4.78
C GLU A 29 14.70 -1.66 -5.43
N ARG A 30 14.37 -0.59 -4.69
CA ARG A 30 13.62 0.57 -5.22
C ARG A 30 14.32 1.89 -4.90
N TRP A 31 14.21 2.83 -5.83
CA TRP A 31 14.82 4.16 -5.73
C TRP A 31 14.00 5.05 -4.81
N ILE A 32 14.66 5.64 -3.80
CA ILE A 32 14.07 6.65 -2.91
C ILE A 32 14.85 7.95 -3.07
N LEU A 33 14.13 9.06 -3.17
CA LEU A 33 14.74 10.38 -3.16
C LEU A 33 14.83 10.87 -1.71
N ARG A 34 16.01 11.25 -1.24
CA ARG A 34 16.16 11.93 0.04
C ARG A 34 16.21 13.43 -0.19
N VAL A 35 15.32 14.16 0.46
CA VAL A 35 15.32 15.63 0.51
C VAL A 35 15.61 16.03 1.95
N ASP A 36 16.72 16.74 2.18
CA ASP A 36 17.17 17.11 3.52
C ASP A 36 17.31 15.91 4.48
N GLY A 37 17.81 14.78 3.96
CA GLY A 37 18.00 13.54 4.72
C GLY A 37 16.72 12.73 4.99
N ARG A 38 15.53 13.25 4.66
CA ARG A 38 14.25 12.55 4.80
C ARG A 38 13.95 11.71 3.55
N PRO A 39 13.69 10.40 3.70
CA PRO A 39 13.33 9.56 2.55
C PRO A 39 11.93 9.91 2.05
N VAL A 40 11.82 10.18 0.74
CA VAL A 40 10.57 10.49 0.04
C VAL A 40 10.41 9.55 -1.15
N ASP A 41 9.34 8.76 -1.13
CA ASP A 41 8.97 7.88 -2.25
C ASP A 41 8.21 8.65 -3.33
N VAL A 42 8.95 9.41 -4.14
CA VAL A 42 8.38 10.20 -5.25
C VAL A 42 7.73 9.30 -6.30
N LEU A 43 8.40 8.18 -6.63
CA LEU A 43 7.89 7.23 -7.63
C LEU A 43 6.59 6.57 -7.16
N GLY A 44 6.51 6.16 -5.90
CA GLY A 44 5.28 5.63 -5.31
C GLY A 44 4.16 6.65 -5.31
N GLN A 45 4.42 7.91 -4.94
CA GLN A 45 3.41 8.96 -4.96
C GLN A 45 2.87 9.24 -6.37
N MET A 46 3.75 9.30 -7.38
CA MET A 46 3.36 9.45 -8.77
C MET A 46 2.52 8.26 -9.25
N ALA A 47 2.96 7.04 -8.95
CA ALA A 47 2.21 5.82 -9.30
C ALA A 47 0.82 5.79 -8.63
N GLN A 48 0.72 6.24 -7.37
CA GLN A 48 -0.55 6.32 -6.66
C GLN A 48 -1.47 7.39 -7.26
N LEU A 49 -0.92 8.56 -7.61
CA LEU A 49 -1.69 9.61 -8.28
C LEU A 49 -2.24 9.11 -9.62
N TRP A 50 -1.38 8.52 -10.45
CA TRP A 50 -1.76 7.93 -11.73
C TRP A 50 -2.88 6.89 -11.55
N ASN A 51 -2.68 5.92 -10.64
CA ASN A 51 -3.66 4.88 -10.37
C ASN A 51 -5.02 5.47 -9.94
N ARG A 52 -5.06 6.49 -9.08
CA ARG A 52 -6.33 7.13 -8.68
C ARG A 52 -7.09 7.72 -9.87
N HIS A 53 -6.39 8.21 -10.88
CA HIS A 53 -7.00 8.79 -12.08
C HIS A 53 -7.38 7.74 -13.13
N THR A 54 -6.67 6.61 -13.21
CA THR A 54 -6.90 5.61 -14.27
C THR A 54 -7.65 4.37 -13.83
N ARG A 55 -7.78 4.11 -12.52
CA ARG A 55 -8.46 2.90 -12.02
C ARG A 55 -9.94 2.90 -12.38
N ASP A 56 -10.44 1.72 -12.75
CA ASP A 56 -11.87 1.45 -12.88
C ASP A 56 -12.29 0.48 -11.77
N CYS A 57 -13.12 0.99 -10.84
CA CYS A 57 -13.58 0.21 -9.69
C CYS A 57 -15.01 -0.31 -9.84
N ARG A 58 -15.60 -0.24 -11.03
CA ARG A 58 -17.00 -0.66 -11.23
C ARG A 58 -17.26 -2.14 -10.94
N ALA A 59 -16.26 -2.99 -11.15
CA ALA A 59 -16.33 -4.43 -10.88
C ALA A 59 -15.89 -4.82 -9.45
N VAL A 60 -15.45 -3.84 -8.65
CA VAL A 60 -14.93 -4.07 -7.30
C VAL A 60 -15.97 -3.61 -6.28
N HIS A 61 -16.38 -4.52 -5.41
CA HIS A 61 -17.37 -4.26 -4.38
C HIS A 61 -16.71 -4.21 -3.01
N THR A 62 -16.94 -3.14 -2.26
CA THR A 62 -16.62 -3.12 -0.82
C THR A 62 -17.71 -3.88 -0.08
N LEU A 63 -17.33 -4.94 0.62
CA LEU A 63 -18.25 -5.73 1.42
C LEU A 63 -18.42 -5.11 2.81
N ALA A 64 -19.67 -5.10 3.29
CA ALA A 64 -19.95 -4.74 4.67
C ALA A 64 -19.35 -5.79 5.62
N LEU A 65 -18.74 -5.36 6.72
CA LEU A 65 -18.11 -6.28 7.69
C LEU A 65 -19.12 -7.20 8.41
N HIS A 66 -20.42 -6.88 8.32
CA HIS A 66 -21.52 -7.70 8.84
C HIS A 66 -22.07 -8.71 7.81
N ASP A 67 -21.58 -8.68 6.57
CA ASP A 67 -21.97 -9.63 5.53
C ASP A 67 -21.53 -11.06 5.93
N PRO A 68 -22.34 -12.11 5.67
CA PRO A 68 -21.94 -13.50 5.91
C PRO A 68 -20.59 -13.84 5.27
N THR A 69 -20.30 -13.32 4.08
CA THR A 69 -19.03 -13.51 3.36
C THR A 69 -17.85 -12.95 4.17
N ALA A 70 -18.03 -11.82 4.83
CA ALA A 70 -17.01 -11.22 5.70
C ALA A 70 -16.75 -12.07 6.94
N GLN A 71 -17.79 -12.69 7.51
CA GLN A 71 -17.64 -13.61 8.64
C GLN A 71 -16.93 -14.91 8.25
N THR A 72 -17.25 -15.46 7.07
CA THR A 72 -16.51 -16.60 6.50
C THR A 72 -15.06 -16.25 6.26
N ALA A 73 -14.76 -15.09 5.64
CA ALA A 73 -13.40 -14.61 5.44
C ALA A 73 -12.63 -14.48 6.76
N LEU A 74 -13.24 -13.88 7.78
CA LEU A 74 -12.62 -13.74 9.10
C LEU A 74 -12.31 -15.10 9.74
N THR A 75 -13.22 -16.07 9.58
CA THR A 75 -13.06 -17.42 10.11
C THR A 75 -11.90 -18.14 9.39
N THR A 76 -11.86 -18.07 8.06
CA THR A 76 -10.76 -18.59 7.24
C THR A 76 -9.42 -17.98 7.66
N LEU A 77 -9.35 -16.66 7.87
CA LEU A 77 -8.13 -15.98 8.33
C LEU A 77 -7.68 -16.46 9.72
N ARG A 78 -8.63 -16.57 10.65
CA ARG A 78 -8.34 -17.05 12.02
C ARG A 78 -7.84 -18.49 12.03
N GLN A 79 -8.33 -19.34 11.13
CA GLN A 79 -7.92 -20.73 11.04
C GLN A 79 -6.59 -20.92 10.30
N HIS A 80 -6.14 -19.95 9.50
CA HIS A 80 -4.96 -20.11 8.66
C HIS A 80 -3.64 -20.24 9.45
N SER A 81 -3.44 -19.45 10.51
CA SER A 81 -2.21 -19.53 11.34
C SER A 81 -2.42 -19.17 12.82
N PRO A 82 -3.11 -20.01 13.61
CA PRO A 82 -3.19 -19.86 15.06
C PRO A 82 -1.80 -20.05 15.72
N PRO A 83 -1.50 -19.42 16.88
CA PRO A 83 -2.40 -18.63 17.74
C PRO A 83 -2.53 -17.15 17.35
N ASP A 84 -1.58 -16.64 16.59
CA ASP A 84 -1.39 -15.22 16.27
C ASP A 84 -2.59 -14.59 15.53
N SER A 85 -3.28 -15.40 14.71
CA SER A 85 -4.45 -15.00 13.94
C SER A 85 -5.74 -14.84 14.75
N GLN A 86 -5.83 -15.29 16.01
CA GLN A 86 -7.10 -15.25 16.77
C GLN A 86 -7.61 -13.83 17.01
N SER A 87 -6.68 -12.88 17.18
CA SER A 87 -7.00 -11.46 17.38
C SER A 87 -7.38 -10.72 16.11
N ALA A 88 -7.36 -11.39 14.94
CA ALA A 88 -7.66 -10.79 13.66
C ALA A 88 -9.03 -10.11 13.65
N ARG A 89 -9.06 -8.91 13.07
CA ARG A 89 -10.26 -8.13 12.75
C ARG A 89 -10.11 -7.59 11.34
N ILE A 90 -11.09 -7.83 10.48
CA ILE A 90 -11.11 -7.24 9.15
C ILE A 90 -11.59 -5.79 9.30
N THR A 91 -10.81 -4.83 8.79
CA THR A 91 -11.18 -3.41 8.78
C THR A 91 -11.76 -2.98 7.43
N GLN A 92 -11.33 -3.64 6.35
CA GLN A 92 -11.80 -3.39 5.00
C GLN A 92 -11.79 -4.71 4.22
N LEU A 93 -12.83 -4.93 3.42
CA LEU A 93 -12.96 -6.11 2.57
C LEU A 93 -13.45 -5.69 1.19
N LEU A 94 -12.66 -5.98 0.15
CA LEU A 94 -13.03 -5.79 -1.24
C LEU A 94 -13.24 -7.14 -1.89
N GLN A 95 -14.17 -7.23 -2.84
CA GLN A 95 -14.45 -8.42 -3.63
C GLN A 95 -14.52 -8.07 -5.11
N GLN A 96 -13.96 -8.94 -5.94
CA GLN A 96 -14.17 -8.99 -7.39
C GLN A 96 -14.23 -10.46 -7.80
N GLN A 97 -15.38 -10.90 -8.32
CA GLN A 97 -15.60 -12.30 -8.70
C GLN A 97 -15.33 -13.27 -7.52
N ASP A 98 -14.46 -14.26 -7.72
CA ASP A 98 -14.01 -15.25 -6.74
C ASP A 98 -12.87 -14.72 -5.85
N TRP A 99 -12.41 -13.48 -6.04
CA TRP A 99 -11.31 -12.89 -5.27
C TRP A 99 -11.79 -11.93 -4.20
N LEU A 100 -11.17 -12.02 -3.03
CA LEU A 100 -11.33 -11.06 -1.95
C LEU A 100 -9.98 -10.51 -1.52
N LEU A 101 -9.97 -9.23 -1.14
CA LEU A 101 -8.82 -8.57 -0.55
C LEU A 101 -9.23 -8.01 0.82
N ALA A 102 -8.70 -8.61 1.88
CA ALA A 102 -8.98 -8.24 3.26
C ALA A 102 -7.83 -7.40 3.81
N THR A 103 -8.15 -6.25 4.40
CA THR A 103 -7.24 -5.54 5.30
C THR A 103 -7.55 -6.01 6.72
N VAL A 104 -6.53 -6.52 7.40
CA VAL A 104 -6.65 -7.20 8.69
C VAL A 104 -5.79 -6.48 9.70
N HIS A 105 -6.38 -6.18 10.84
CA HIS A 105 -5.69 -5.66 12.01
C HIS A 105 -5.65 -6.71 13.12
N PHE A 106 -4.58 -6.68 13.90
CA PHE A 106 -4.35 -7.58 15.02
C PHE A 106 -4.08 -6.75 16.27
N THR A 107 -4.40 -7.29 17.44
CA THR A 107 -4.16 -6.58 18.71
C THR A 107 -2.67 -6.47 19.03
N GLN A 108 -1.87 -7.48 18.66
CA GLN A 108 -0.46 -7.62 19.05
C GLN A 108 0.50 -7.75 17.87
N LEU A 109 0.00 -7.73 16.64
CA LEU A 109 0.79 -7.95 15.43
C LEU A 109 0.62 -6.79 14.45
N THR A 110 1.52 -6.73 13.49
CA THR A 110 1.42 -5.79 12.38
C THR A 110 0.19 -6.08 11.52
N SER A 111 -0.47 -5.03 11.06
CA SER A 111 -1.57 -5.16 10.12
C SER A 111 -1.12 -5.90 8.86
N ALA A 112 -2.05 -6.65 8.26
CA ALA A 112 -1.81 -7.42 7.06
C ALA A 112 -2.84 -7.11 5.97
N VAL A 113 -2.44 -7.30 4.72
CA VAL A 113 -3.32 -7.31 3.56
C VAL A 113 -3.29 -8.72 2.99
N VAL A 114 -4.45 -9.36 2.92
CA VAL A 114 -4.58 -10.78 2.61
C VAL A 114 -5.51 -10.99 1.43
N LEU A 115 -5.03 -11.72 0.43
CA LEU A 115 -5.83 -12.25 -0.67
C LEU A 115 -6.50 -13.55 -0.24
N LEU A 116 -7.80 -13.60 -0.46
CA LEU A 116 -8.59 -14.82 -0.32
C LEU A 116 -9.23 -15.15 -1.67
N ARG A 117 -9.51 -16.44 -1.85
CA ARG A 117 -10.21 -16.94 -3.02
C ARG A 117 -11.36 -17.84 -2.62
N VAL A 118 -12.49 -17.67 -3.28
CA VAL A 118 -13.66 -18.54 -3.17
C VAL A 118 -13.49 -19.69 -4.16
N GLU A 119 -13.42 -20.91 -3.64
CA GLU A 119 -13.32 -22.14 -4.43
C GLU A 119 -14.52 -23.04 -4.10
N GLY A 120 -15.54 -22.96 -4.95
CA GLY A 120 -16.82 -23.64 -4.72
C GLY A 120 -17.52 -23.06 -3.48
N THR A 121 -17.69 -23.89 -2.45
CA THR A 121 -18.30 -23.48 -1.17
C THR A 121 -17.28 -23.08 -0.11
N ALA A 122 -15.98 -23.23 -0.39
CA ALA A 122 -14.92 -22.94 0.56
C ALA A 122 -14.24 -21.60 0.22
N MET A 123 -13.73 -20.93 1.24
CA MET A 123 -12.83 -19.79 1.07
C MET A 123 -11.46 -20.15 1.62
N ARG A 124 -10.41 -19.85 0.86
CA ARG A 124 -9.03 -20.10 1.27
C ARG A 124 -8.18 -18.84 1.19
N VAL A 125 -7.17 -18.77 2.04
CA VAL A 125 -6.08 -17.79 1.91
C VAL A 125 -5.20 -18.22 0.73
N VAL A 126 -4.88 -17.28 -0.16
CA VAL A 126 -4.05 -17.55 -1.33
C VAL A 126 -2.58 -17.61 -0.92
N GLU A 127 -1.89 -18.65 -1.35
CA GLU A 127 -0.46 -18.82 -1.07
C GLU A 127 0.35 -17.67 -1.66
N GLY A 128 1.25 -17.08 -0.87
CA GLY A 128 2.00 -15.88 -1.27
C GLY A 128 1.15 -14.59 -1.34
N GLY A 129 -0.16 -14.68 -1.11
CA GLY A 129 -1.11 -13.56 -1.15
C GLY A 129 -1.23 -12.77 0.16
N ILE A 130 -0.22 -12.84 1.02
CA ILE A 130 -0.20 -12.14 2.31
C ILE A 130 0.94 -11.13 2.30
N TRP A 131 0.60 -9.86 2.52
CA TRP A 131 1.58 -8.85 2.90
C TRP A 131 1.38 -8.45 4.36
N SER A 132 2.46 -8.37 5.13
CA SER A 132 2.48 -7.82 6.49
C SER A 132 3.80 -7.07 6.74
N GLY A 133 3.76 -6.07 7.62
CA GLY A 133 4.96 -5.31 8.02
C GLY A 133 4.82 -3.81 7.79
N THR A 134 5.97 -3.13 7.68
CA THR A 134 6.05 -1.71 7.38
C THR A 134 6.39 -1.50 5.91
N THR A 135 5.78 -0.50 5.26
CA THR A 135 6.21 -0.06 3.93
C THR A 135 7.17 1.10 3.98
N HIS A 136 7.42 1.71 5.15
CA HIS A 136 8.26 2.90 5.25
C HIS A 136 9.68 2.60 4.71
N PRO A 137 10.23 3.43 3.81
CA PRO A 137 9.76 4.78 3.44
C PRO A 137 8.78 4.86 2.27
N HIS A 138 8.44 3.73 1.66
CA HIS A 138 7.56 3.65 0.49
C HIS A 138 6.10 3.94 0.83
N ALA A 139 5.41 4.52 -0.15
CA ALA A 139 3.97 4.71 -0.09
C ALA A 139 3.28 3.32 -0.06
N PRO A 140 2.38 3.06 0.90
CA PRO A 140 1.90 1.72 1.17
C PRO A 140 1.12 1.12 -0.01
N GLU A 141 0.22 1.88 -0.63
CA GLU A 141 -0.63 1.38 -1.70
C GLU A 141 0.15 0.88 -2.92
N PRO A 142 1.00 1.70 -3.57
CA PRO A 142 1.77 1.24 -4.73
C PRO A 142 2.76 0.12 -4.37
N PHE A 143 3.32 0.13 -3.16
CA PHE A 143 4.24 -0.92 -2.71
C PHE A 143 3.53 -2.27 -2.57
N ILE A 144 2.45 -2.32 -1.80
CA ILE A 144 1.72 -3.56 -1.50
C ILE A 144 1.04 -4.12 -2.74
N ARG A 145 0.47 -3.26 -3.60
CA ARG A 145 -0.09 -3.72 -4.88
C ARG A 145 0.95 -4.35 -5.79
N HIS A 146 2.15 -3.76 -5.86
CA HIS A 146 3.25 -4.36 -6.61
C HIS A 146 3.66 -5.71 -6.00
N TYR A 147 3.84 -5.78 -4.69
CA TYR A 147 4.18 -7.02 -3.98
C TYR A 147 3.17 -8.14 -4.28
N LEU A 148 1.87 -7.88 -4.06
CA LEU A 148 0.82 -8.88 -4.25
C LEU A 148 0.69 -9.30 -5.71
N ARG A 149 0.78 -8.35 -6.66
CA ARG A 149 0.73 -8.67 -8.10
C ARG A 149 1.90 -9.52 -8.56
N THR A 150 3.09 -9.30 -8.00
CA THR A 150 4.28 -10.10 -8.34
C THR A 150 4.20 -11.51 -7.74
N ARG A 151 3.60 -11.66 -6.55
CA ARG A 151 3.47 -12.95 -5.87
C ARG A 151 2.29 -13.79 -6.34
N VAL A 152 1.20 -13.14 -6.73
CA VAL A 152 -0.06 -13.75 -7.17
C VAL A 152 -0.49 -13.10 -8.49
N PRO A 153 0.14 -13.45 -9.64
CA PRO A 153 -0.13 -12.81 -10.93
C PRO A 153 -1.57 -12.96 -11.44
N GLU A 154 -2.30 -13.95 -10.94
CA GLU A 154 -3.68 -14.25 -11.30
C GLU A 154 -4.72 -13.37 -10.61
N VAL A 155 -4.31 -12.54 -9.63
CA VAL A 155 -5.23 -11.61 -8.96
C VAL A 155 -5.76 -10.56 -9.94
N PRO A 156 -7.06 -10.22 -9.90
CA PRO A 156 -7.60 -9.15 -10.72
C PRO A 156 -6.89 -7.81 -10.43
N ALA A 157 -6.39 -7.17 -11.49
CA ALA A 157 -5.64 -5.93 -11.36
C ALA A 157 -6.49 -4.80 -10.78
N GLU A 158 -7.79 -4.76 -11.10
CA GLU A 158 -8.73 -3.76 -10.60
C GLU A 158 -8.94 -3.90 -9.09
N LEU A 159 -9.06 -5.13 -8.57
CA LEU A 159 -9.19 -5.40 -7.13
C LEU A 159 -8.02 -4.78 -6.36
N LEU A 160 -6.79 -4.99 -6.83
CA LEU A 160 -5.61 -4.36 -6.24
C LEU A 160 -5.61 -2.84 -6.45
N ALA A 161 -5.92 -2.35 -7.65
CA ALA A 161 -5.91 -0.92 -7.98
C ALA A 161 -6.91 -0.09 -7.15
N CYS A 162 -8.05 -0.70 -6.80
CA CYS A 162 -9.15 -0.07 -6.07
C CYS A 162 -8.96 -0.10 -4.56
N TRP A 163 -8.11 -0.99 -4.05
CA TRP A 163 -7.72 -0.98 -2.66
C TRP A 163 -6.98 0.30 -2.27
N THR A 164 -7.31 0.80 -1.09
CA THR A 164 -6.63 1.90 -0.43
C THR A 164 -6.19 1.44 0.94
N ALA A 165 -4.97 1.78 1.33
CA ALA A 165 -4.55 1.61 2.71
C ALA A 165 -5.44 2.47 3.60
N GLU A 166 -5.95 1.89 4.68
CA GLU A 166 -6.53 2.67 5.76
C GLU A 166 -5.45 3.68 6.20
N PRO A 167 -5.73 4.99 6.28
CA PRO A 167 -4.78 5.90 6.89
C PRO A 167 -4.49 5.38 8.30
N LEU A 168 -3.23 5.10 8.59
CA LEU A 168 -2.79 4.99 9.98
C LEU A 168 -3.13 6.34 10.60
N ILE A 169 -4.25 6.40 11.31
CA ILE A 169 -4.55 7.56 12.16
C ILE A 169 -3.42 7.54 13.18
N SER A 170 -2.37 8.34 12.93
CA SER A 170 -1.38 8.61 13.96
C SER A 170 -2.14 9.24 15.13
N PRO A 171 -2.06 8.70 16.36
CA PRO A 171 -2.56 9.41 17.52
C PRO A 171 -1.62 10.57 17.80
N SER A 172 -1.79 11.70 17.10
CA SER A 172 -1.13 12.95 17.43
C SER A 172 -1.87 14.13 16.83
N THR A 173 -2.99 14.50 17.45
CA THR A 173 -3.27 15.90 17.81
C THR A 173 -4.36 15.90 18.87
N ALA A 174 -3.95 15.74 20.13
CA ALA A 174 -4.72 16.32 21.23
C ALA A 174 -4.23 17.78 21.39
N PRO A 175 -5.13 18.75 21.57
CA PRO A 175 -4.75 20.13 21.88
C PRO A 175 -4.09 20.26 23.26
#